data_AF-A0A5F2I1P1-F1
#
_entry.id   AF-A0A5F2I1P1-F1
#
_cell.length_a   1.000
_cell.length_b   1.000
_cell.length_c   1.000
_cell.angle_alpha   90.00
_cell.angle_beta   90.00
_cell.angle_gamma   90.00
#
_symmetry.space_group_name_H-M   'P 1'
#
loop_
_entity.id
_entity.type
_entity.pdbx_description
1 polymer ?
#
loop_
_entity_poly.entity_id
_entity_poly.type
_entity_poly.pdbx_seq_one_letter_code
_entity_poly.pdbx_strand_id
1 'polypeptide(L)' 'MSVQRRLLPNISALAALEAVARLGSFTAAAQELDLTQGA' A
#
# COMPACT_ATOMS: atom_id res chain seq x y z
N MET A 1 21.35 -0.81 -17.01
CA MET A 1 20.70 -1.58 -15.91
C MET A 1 19.20 -1.62 -16.15
N SER A 2 18.69 -2.72 -16.70
CA SER A 2 17.25 -2.86 -16.97
C SER A 2 16.50 -3.12 -15.66
N VAL A 3 15.61 -2.21 -15.25
CA VAL A 3 14.77 -2.43 -14.07
C VAL A 3 13.66 -3.43 -14.39
N GLN A 4 13.46 -4.44 -13.54
CA GLN A 4 12.36 -5.39 -13.72
C GLN A 4 11.06 -4.77 -13.21
N ARG A 5 10.07 -4.54 -14.08
CA ARG A 5 8.77 -3.93 -13.71
C ARG A 5 8.05 -4.62 -12.56
N ARG A 6 8.26 -5.93 -12.37
CA ARG A 6 7.71 -6.70 -11.24
C ARG A 6 8.25 -6.25 -9.87
N LEU A 7 9.43 -5.62 -9.86
CA LEU A 7 10.05 -5.11 -8.63
C LEU A 7 9.60 -3.68 -8.30
N LEU A 8 8.83 -3.04 -9.19
CA LEU A 8 8.26 -1.74 -8.91
C LEU A 8 6.94 -1.92 -8.14
N PRO A 9 6.73 -1.18 -7.05
CA PRO A 9 5.44 -1.17 -6.39
C PRO A 9 4.38 -0.65 -7.36
N ASN A 10 3.19 -1.25 -7.31
CA ASN A 10 2.03 -0.68 -7.99
C ASN A 10 1.49 0.53 -7.19
N ILE A 11 0.55 1.27 -7.79
CA ILE A 11 -0.05 2.46 -7.16
C ILE A 11 -0.74 2.10 -5.84
N SER A 12 -1.41 0.94 -5.76
CA SER A 12 -2.07 0.49 -4.53
C SER A 12 -1.09 0.30 -3.38
N ALA A 13 0.10 -0.24 -3.64
CA ALA A 13 1.15 -0.40 -2.64
C ALA A 13 1.71 0.96 -2.16
N LEU A 14 1.82 1.95 -3.06
CA LEU A 14 2.22 3.30 -2.69
C LEU A 14 1.14 4.00 -1.84
N ALA A 15 -0.14 3.83 -2.19
CA ALA A 15 -1.26 4.38 -1.43
C ALA A 15 -1.35 3.76 -0.02
N ALA A 16 -1.19 2.44 0.09
CA ALA A 16 -1.17 1.76 1.39
C ALA A 16 -0.01 2.27 2.27
N LEU A 17 1.19 2.45 1.68
CA LEU A 17 2.34 2.98 2.41
C LEU A 17 2.10 4.42 2.91
N GLU A 18 1.53 5.29 2.07
CA GLU A 18 1.18 6.66 2.46
C GLU A 18 0.15 6.69 3.60
N ALA A 19 -0.94 5.91 3.47
CA ALA A 19 -1.99 5.84 4.47
C ALA A 19 -1.45 5.33 5.82
N VAL A 20 -0.60 4.30 5.82
CA VAL A 20 0.06 3.82 7.04
C VAL A 20 0.97 4.89 7.65
N ALA A 21 1.74 5.60 6.83
CA ALA A 21 2.61 6.67 7.31
C ALA A 21 1.83 7.83 7.94
N ARG A 22 0.66 8.18 7.38
CA ARG A 22 -0.22 9.24 7.89
C ARG A 22 -1.01 8.83 9.14
N LEU A 23 -1.49 7.58 9.20
CA LEU A 23 -2.37 7.09 10.27
C LEU A 23 -1.62 6.39 11.42
N GLY A 24 -0.41 5.91 11.17
CA GLY A 24 0.36 5.12 12.13
C GLY A 24 -0.23 3.74 12.44
N SER A 25 -1.22 3.27 11.65
CA SER A 25 -1.93 2.01 11.88
C SER A 25 -2.29 1.32 10.56
N PHE A 26 -1.88 0.06 10.43
CA PHE A 26 -2.21 -0.79 9.27
C PHE A 26 -3.71 -1.07 9.18
N THR A 27 -4.39 -1.30 10.31
CA THR A 27 -5.83 -1.54 10.32
C THR A 27 -6.61 -0.32 9.88
N ALA A 28 -6.22 0.88 10.34
CA ALA A 28 -6.88 2.12 9.94
C ALA A 28 -6.67 2.43 8.46
N ALA A 29 -5.45 2.21 7.93
CA ALA A 29 -5.16 2.34 6.51
C ALA A 29 -5.96 1.35 5.65
N ALA A 30 -6.10 0.10 6.11
CA ALA A 30 -6.92 -0.88 5.42
C ALA A 30 -8.41 -0.48 5.39
N GLN A 31 -8.94 0.07 6.48
CA GLN A 31 -10.32 0.59 6.52
C GLN A 31 -10.53 1.80 5.62
N GLU A 32 -9.57 2.73 5.58
CA GLU A 32 -9.66 3.93 4.73
C GLU A 32 -9.62 3.59 3.24
N LEU A 33 -8.89 2.54 2.86
CA LEU A 33 -8.72 2.09 1.49
C LEU A 33 -9.70 0.98 1.08
N ASP A 34 -10.70 0.67 1.92
CA ASP A 34 -11.66 -0.44 1.72
C ASP A 34 -10.98 -1.79 1.38
N LEU A 35 -9.81 -2.04 1.99
CA LEU A 35 -9.06 -3.26 1.80
C LEU A 35 -9.66 -4.39 2.65
N THR A 36 -9.77 -5.57 2.04
CA THR A 36 -10.13 -6.77 2.79
C THR A 36 -8.90 -7.33 3.50
N GLN A 37 -9.12 -8.14 4.55
CA GLN A 37 -8.07 -8.76 5.37
C GLN A 37 -7.03 -9.62 4.61
N GLY A 38 -7.25 -9.93 3.33
CA GLY A 38 -6.33 -10.72 2.50
C GLY A 38 -5.65 -9.94 1.37
N ALA A 39 -5.88 -8.63 1.29
CA ALA A 39 -5.21 -7.73 0.34
C ALA A 39 -3.81 -7.31 0.82
#